data_AF-A0A9Q1GYW0-F1
#
_entry.id   AF-A0A9Q1GYW0-F1
#
_cell.length_a   1.000
_cell.length_b   1.000
_cell.length_c   1.000
_cell.angle_alpha   90.00
_cell.angle_beta   90.00
_cell.angle_gamma   90.00
#
_symmetry.space_group_name_H-M   'P 1'
#
loop_
_entity.id
_entity.type
_entity.pdbx_description
1 polymer ?
#
loop_
_entity_poly.entity_id
_entity_poly.type
_entity_poly.pdbx_seq_one_letter_code
_entity_poly.pdbx_strand_id
1 'polypeptide(L)'
;MTCSGYKDRKKNKFHQWANARLNDILVPVETFHLKDMFQDVIKHHQRFDFERIPAVVELCWQAGVHPHDLDLQLPNCLSDSAVDAAFNEADIVPANELRTIANRTIRAWETLREGVEKLLLVYPAKVCKYCSEVYVGPSGHKARLCGVFKYQNWRGAHFWEKASVDDLVPPKIVWSRRPQDPPALLDEGRDFYGHAPAVVDLCGKAGAVLPPRQYSKTVQEAG
;
A
#
# COMPACT_ATOMS: atom_id res chain seq x y z
N MET A 1 -1.09 18.32 -19.92
CA MET A 1 -0.82 16.98 -19.36
C MET A 1 -1.36 15.90 -20.29
N THR A 2 -0.46 15.18 -20.98
CA THR A 2 -0.78 14.02 -21.84
C THR A 2 -0.43 12.75 -21.09
N CYS A 3 -1.33 11.76 -21.08
CA CYS A 3 -1.09 10.50 -20.39
C CYS A 3 -0.08 9.64 -21.17
N SER A 4 1.16 9.61 -20.69
CA SER A 4 2.13 8.58 -21.08
C SER A 4 1.77 7.29 -20.33
N GLY A 5 0.97 6.43 -20.96
CA GLY A 5 0.61 5.14 -20.35
C GLY A 5 1.84 4.25 -20.07
N TYR A 6 1.65 3.19 -19.27
CA TYR A 6 2.67 2.20 -18.83
C TYR A 6 3.41 1.46 -19.97
N LYS A 7 3.10 1.74 -21.23
CA LYS A 7 3.89 1.33 -22.38
C LYS A 7 4.11 2.60 -23.17
N ASP A 8 5.36 2.93 -23.50
CA ASP A 8 5.87 4.08 -24.26
C ASP A 8 5.26 4.29 -25.67
N ARG A 9 4.02 3.87 -25.90
CA ARG A 9 3.19 4.37 -26.97
C ARG A 9 2.64 5.71 -26.52
N LYS A 10 3.17 6.80 -27.11
CA LYS A 10 2.58 8.14 -27.07
C LYS A 10 1.12 8.08 -27.53
N LYS A 11 0.21 7.78 -26.61
CA LYS A 11 -1.21 7.99 -26.80
C LYS A 11 -1.45 9.41 -26.34
N ASN A 12 -1.59 10.33 -27.28
CA ASN A 12 -1.91 11.73 -27.01
C ASN A 12 -3.37 11.82 -26.50
N LYS A 13 -3.64 11.24 -25.32
CA LYS A 13 -4.94 11.23 -24.67
C LYS A 13 -4.85 12.05 -23.39
N PHE A 14 -5.86 12.88 -23.17
CA PHE A 14 -6.07 13.55 -21.90
C PHE A 14 -6.30 12.51 -20.79
N HIS A 15 -5.86 12.81 -19.57
CA HIS A 15 -6.19 11.99 -18.42
C HIS A 15 -7.71 11.96 -18.24
N GLN A 16 -8.29 10.77 -18.20
CA GLN A 16 -9.66 10.59 -17.76
C GLN A 16 -9.63 10.30 -16.26
N TRP A 17 -10.24 11.20 -15.48
CA TRP A 17 -10.37 11.03 -14.04
C TRP A 17 -11.57 10.13 -13.75
N ALA A 18 -11.39 9.25 -12.78
CA ALA A 18 -12.42 8.34 -12.29
C ALA A 18 -12.41 8.35 -10.76
N ASN A 19 -13.50 7.86 -10.16
CA ASN A 19 -13.60 7.75 -8.71
C ASN A 19 -12.56 6.74 -8.19
N ALA A 20 -11.73 7.19 -7.25
CA ALA A 20 -10.75 6.34 -6.60
C ALA A 20 -11.42 5.31 -5.69
N ARG A 21 -10.82 4.12 -5.61
CA ARG A 21 -11.20 3.03 -4.70
C ARG A 21 -10.18 2.93 -3.57
N LEU A 22 -10.50 2.14 -2.55
CA LEU A 22 -9.59 1.87 -1.43
C LEU A 22 -8.21 1.38 -1.92
N ASN A 23 -8.18 0.47 -2.90
CA ASN A 23 -6.95 -0.09 -3.45
C ASN A 23 -6.09 0.91 -4.24
N ASP A 24 -6.65 2.07 -4.62
CA ASP A 24 -5.89 3.16 -5.25
C ASP A 24 -5.10 3.99 -4.21
N ILE A 25 -5.48 3.88 -2.93
CA ILE A 25 -4.86 4.57 -1.77
C ILE A 25 -4.02 3.59 -0.95
N LEU A 26 -4.61 2.46 -0.56
CA LEU A 26 -3.98 1.35 0.16
C LEU A 26 -3.71 0.23 -0.82
N VAL A 27 -2.54 0.26 -1.47
CA VAL A 27 -2.19 -0.71 -2.51
C VAL A 27 -1.88 -2.07 -1.87
N PRO A 28 -2.70 -3.11 -2.09
CA PRO A 28 -2.42 -4.43 -1.54
C PRO A 28 -1.20 -5.04 -2.24
N VAL A 29 -0.25 -5.52 -1.44
CA VAL A 29 0.91 -6.28 -1.93
C VAL A 29 0.64 -7.75 -1.70
N GLU A 30 0.54 -8.53 -2.77
CA GLU A 30 0.16 -9.93 -2.70
C GLU A 30 1.38 -10.86 -2.48
N THR A 31 1.22 -11.90 -1.68
CA THR A 31 2.19 -13.00 -1.48
C THR A 31 1.49 -14.36 -1.65
N PHE A 32 2.25 -15.44 -1.75
CA PHE A 32 1.68 -16.78 -1.65
C PHE A 32 1.32 -17.09 -0.19
N HIS A 33 0.15 -17.68 0.02
CA HIS A 33 -0.26 -18.21 1.31
C HIS A 33 0.54 -19.49 1.64
N LEU A 34 1.13 -19.57 2.83
CA LEU A 34 1.91 -20.75 3.25
C LEU A 34 1.17 -21.54 4.33
N LYS A 35 1.26 -22.88 4.27
CA LYS A 35 0.75 -23.73 5.35
C LYS A 35 1.66 -23.67 6.57
N ASP A 36 2.98 -23.63 6.32
CA ASP A 36 4.03 -23.48 7.32
C ASP A 36 5.11 -22.55 6.76
N MET A 37 5.57 -21.60 7.56
CA MET A 37 6.66 -20.67 7.25
C MET A 37 7.96 -21.37 6.82
N PHE A 38 8.20 -22.61 7.26
CA PHE A 38 9.38 -23.41 6.94
C PHE A 38 9.11 -24.53 5.93
N GLN A 39 7.98 -24.47 5.22
CA GLN A 39 7.69 -25.43 4.15
C GLN A 39 8.68 -25.32 2.98
N ASP A 40 8.64 -26.32 2.10
CA ASP A 40 9.45 -26.35 0.88
C ASP A 40 9.22 -25.12 -0.01
N VAL A 41 10.29 -24.67 -0.66
CA VAL A 41 10.26 -23.55 -1.59
C VAL A 41 9.30 -23.83 -2.74
N ILE A 42 8.28 -22.97 -2.90
CA ILE A 42 7.28 -23.08 -3.97
C ILE A 42 7.97 -22.97 -5.34
N LYS A 43 7.81 -24.01 -6.16
CA LYS A 43 8.36 -24.10 -7.52
C LYS A 43 7.38 -23.54 -8.55
N HIS A 44 7.88 -23.24 -9.74
CA HIS A 44 7.09 -22.63 -10.82
C HIS A 44 5.79 -23.37 -11.16
N HIS A 45 5.82 -24.70 -11.21
CA HIS A 45 4.65 -25.51 -11.53
C HIS A 45 3.60 -25.48 -10.41
N GLN A 46 4.03 -25.27 -9.16
CA GLN A 46 3.15 -25.26 -7.99
C GLN A 46 2.44 -23.91 -7.79
N ARG A 47 2.75 -22.89 -8.61
CA ARG A 47 2.22 -21.52 -8.40
C ARG A 47 0.70 -21.40 -8.43
N PHE A 48 0.00 -22.40 -8.94
CA PHE A 48 -1.46 -22.45 -9.01
C PHE A 48 -2.06 -23.29 -7.87
N ASP A 49 -1.23 -24.02 -7.13
CA ASP A 49 -1.64 -24.85 -6.00
C ASP A 49 -1.75 -24.02 -4.70
N PHE A 50 -1.25 -22.78 -4.73
CA PHE A 50 -1.24 -21.85 -3.63
C PHE A 50 -2.05 -20.61 -3.97
N GLU A 51 -2.89 -20.18 -3.03
CA GLU A 51 -3.61 -18.91 -3.11
C GLU A 51 -2.64 -17.73 -2.95
N ARG A 52 -3.04 -16.58 -3.50
CA ARG A 52 -2.39 -15.31 -3.22
C ARG A 52 -3.27 -14.47 -2.31
N ILE A 53 -2.66 -13.96 -1.26
CA ILE A 53 -3.32 -13.10 -0.27
C ILE A 53 -2.43 -11.88 0.02
N PRO A 54 -2.98 -10.81 0.62
CA PRO A 54 -2.18 -9.65 1.02
C PRO A 54 -1.05 -10.05 1.98
N ALA A 55 0.15 -9.53 1.77
CA ALA A 55 1.36 -9.88 2.53
C ALA A 55 1.26 -9.53 4.01
N VAL A 56 0.54 -8.46 4.35
CA VAL A 56 0.20 -8.13 5.73
C VAL A 56 -0.66 -9.23 6.36
N VAL A 57 -1.65 -9.73 5.63
CA VAL A 57 -2.55 -10.79 6.11
C VAL A 57 -1.77 -12.08 6.32
N GLU A 58 -0.92 -12.46 5.35
CA GLU A 58 -0.02 -13.61 5.50
C GLU A 58 0.92 -13.46 6.69
N LEU A 59 1.50 -12.27 6.91
CA LEU A 59 2.38 -12.02 8.05
C LEU A 59 1.63 -12.20 9.38
N CYS A 60 0.42 -11.67 9.49
CA CYS A 60 -0.43 -11.90 10.66
C CYS A 60 -0.80 -13.37 10.83
N TRP A 61 -1.07 -14.08 9.73
CA TRP A 61 -1.35 -15.52 9.75
C TRP A 61 -0.19 -16.31 10.31
N GLN A 62 1.03 -16.07 9.82
CA GLN A 62 2.24 -16.72 10.33
C GLN A 62 2.53 -16.35 11.78
N ALA A 63 1.98 -15.23 12.26
CA ALA A 63 2.02 -14.83 13.67
C ALA A 63 0.94 -15.51 14.55
N GLY A 64 0.14 -16.42 14.00
CA GLY A 64 -0.88 -17.18 14.72
C GLY A 64 -2.26 -16.52 14.72
N VAL A 65 -2.51 -15.53 13.86
CA VAL A 65 -3.84 -14.94 13.69
C VAL A 65 -4.62 -15.74 12.64
N HIS A 66 -5.68 -16.44 13.04
CA HIS A 66 -6.54 -17.13 12.08
C HIS A 66 -7.71 -16.22 11.64
N PRO A 67 -8.11 -16.17 10.36
CA PRO A 67 -9.21 -15.32 9.89
C PRO A 67 -10.54 -15.60 10.56
N HIS A 68 -10.80 -16.86 10.93
CA HIS A 68 -11.99 -17.21 11.68
C HIS A 68 -12.03 -16.53 13.06
N ASP A 69 -10.87 -16.22 13.64
CA ASP A 69 -10.78 -15.44 14.88
C ASP A 69 -11.00 -13.95 14.63
N LEU A 70 -10.71 -13.43 13.42
CA LEU A 70 -11.04 -12.05 13.04
C LEU A 70 -12.55 -11.85 12.90
N ASP A 71 -13.27 -12.82 12.33
CA ASP A 71 -14.74 -12.78 12.25
C ASP A 71 -15.39 -12.81 13.65
N LEU A 72 -14.79 -13.53 14.60
CA LEU A 72 -15.25 -13.61 16.00
C LEU A 72 -14.82 -12.39 16.84
N GLN A 73 -13.72 -11.72 16.48
CA GLN A 73 -13.22 -10.48 17.10
C GLN A 73 -13.75 -9.21 16.42
N LEU A 74 -14.71 -9.35 15.50
CA LEU A 74 -15.46 -8.24 14.95
C LEU A 74 -16.76 -7.89 15.72
N PRO A 75 -16.88 -7.92 17.07
CA PRO A 75 -17.97 -7.22 17.72
C PRO A 75 -17.56 -5.75 17.91
N ASN A 76 -18.09 -4.87 17.04
CA ASN A 76 -18.27 -3.40 17.22
C ASN A 76 -17.43 -2.41 16.37
N CYS A 77 -16.67 -2.81 15.35
CA CYS A 77 -15.99 -1.83 14.47
C CYS A 77 -16.67 -1.62 13.11
N LEU A 78 -17.34 -2.65 12.58
CA LEU A 78 -17.93 -2.65 11.25
C LEU A 78 -19.21 -3.49 11.30
N SER A 79 -20.35 -2.85 11.59
CA SER A 79 -21.60 -3.41 11.13
C SER A 79 -21.63 -3.25 9.62
N ASP A 80 -21.44 -4.35 8.88
CA ASP A 80 -21.49 -4.39 7.41
C ASP A 80 -22.82 -3.88 6.81
N SER A 81 -23.84 -3.60 7.64
CA SER A 81 -25.05 -2.90 7.23
C SER A 81 -24.91 -1.38 7.09
N ALA A 82 -23.78 -0.77 7.49
CA ALA A 82 -23.60 0.70 7.47
C ALA A 82 -22.75 1.21 6.30
N VAL A 83 -21.87 0.37 5.72
CA VAL A 83 -20.97 0.80 4.63
C VAL A 83 -21.61 0.71 3.25
N ASP A 84 -22.53 -0.23 3.03
CA ASP A 84 -23.32 -0.32 1.79
C ASP A 84 -24.58 0.55 1.81
N ALA A 85 -25.04 1.00 2.98
CA ALA A 85 -26.21 1.86 3.13
C ALA A 85 -25.89 3.38 3.12
N ALA A 86 -24.61 3.77 3.27
CA ALA A 86 -24.18 5.16 3.41
C ALA A 86 -23.81 5.87 2.11
N PHE A 87 -24.01 5.24 0.94
CA PHE A 87 -23.84 5.88 -0.36
C PHE A 87 -25.19 6.08 -1.07
N ASN A 88 -26.19 6.58 -0.34
CA ASN A 88 -27.15 7.46 -0.99
C ASN A 88 -26.46 8.81 -1.19
N GLU A 89 -26.43 9.28 -2.42
CA GLU A 89 -25.70 10.45 -2.93
C GLU A 89 -26.22 11.80 -2.38
N ALA A 90 -26.74 11.84 -1.15
CA ALA A 90 -27.47 12.98 -0.58
C ALA A 90 -27.17 13.32 0.89
N ASP A 91 -26.39 12.53 1.65
CA ASP A 91 -26.06 12.90 3.04
C ASP A 91 -24.73 13.64 3.12
N ILE A 92 -24.80 14.96 3.31
CA ILE A 92 -23.65 15.80 3.63
C ILE A 92 -23.16 15.39 5.02
N VAL A 93 -22.15 14.53 5.08
CA VAL A 93 -21.48 14.20 6.34
C VAL A 93 -20.91 15.51 6.95
N PRO A 94 -21.31 15.90 8.17
CA PRO A 94 -20.87 17.15 8.78
C PRO A 94 -19.35 17.16 8.98
N ALA A 95 -18.73 18.33 8.83
CA ALA A 95 -17.27 18.48 8.88
C ALA A 95 -16.61 17.95 10.17
N ASN A 96 -17.33 17.96 11.29
CA ASN A 96 -16.85 17.39 12.56
C ASN A 96 -16.78 15.85 12.53
N GLU A 97 -17.74 15.22 11.86
CA GLU A 97 -17.75 13.75 11.69
C GLU A 97 -16.66 13.31 10.74
N LEU A 98 -16.45 14.02 9.62
CA LEU A 98 -15.33 13.80 8.70
C LEU A 98 -13.98 13.90 9.42
N ARG A 99 -13.80 14.92 10.27
CA ARG A 99 -12.61 15.08 11.10
C ARG A 99 -12.41 13.90 12.05
N THR A 100 -13.48 13.40 12.64
CA THR A 100 -13.45 12.27 13.58
C THR A 100 -13.05 10.97 12.86
N ILE A 101 -13.64 10.72 11.69
CA ILE A 101 -13.29 9.59 10.82
C ILE A 101 -11.81 9.69 10.43
N ALA A 102 -11.37 10.85 9.93
CA ALA A 102 -9.99 11.05 9.49
C ALA A 102 -8.96 10.84 10.61
N ASN A 103 -9.24 11.32 11.83
CA ASN A 103 -8.38 11.07 12.99
C ASN A 103 -8.31 9.58 13.36
N ARG A 104 -9.42 8.83 13.24
CA ARG A 104 -9.41 7.37 13.47
C ARG A 104 -8.63 6.65 12.37
N THR A 105 -8.85 7.02 11.11
CA THR A 105 -8.19 6.44 9.94
C THR A 105 -6.68 6.62 10.01
N ILE A 106 -6.17 7.82 10.29
CA ILE A 106 -4.73 8.05 10.35
C ILE A 106 -4.07 7.25 11.49
N ARG A 107 -4.70 7.19 12.67
CA ARG A 107 -4.20 6.40 13.81
C ARG A 107 -4.17 4.91 13.50
N ALA A 108 -5.21 4.39 12.84
CA ALA A 108 -5.26 3.00 12.42
C ALA A 108 -4.15 2.68 11.42
N TRP A 109 -3.90 3.58 10.46
CA TRP A 109 -2.82 3.43 9.48
C TRP A 109 -1.43 3.46 10.13
N GLU A 110 -1.19 4.33 11.10
CA GLU A 110 0.07 4.34 11.88
C GLU A 110 0.25 3.06 12.69
N THR A 111 -0.82 2.63 13.37
CA THR A 111 -0.81 1.40 14.19
C THR A 111 -0.54 0.18 13.34
N LEU A 112 -1.14 0.10 12.15
CA LEU A 112 -0.87 -0.95 11.16
C LEU A 112 0.62 -1.00 10.79
N ARG A 113 1.20 0.14 10.43
CA ARG A 113 2.61 0.21 10.01
C ARG A 113 3.57 -0.17 11.14
N GLU A 114 3.33 0.34 12.35
CA GLU A 114 4.11 0.00 13.53
C GLU A 114 3.98 -1.50 13.89
N GLY A 115 2.78 -2.06 13.78
CA GLY A 115 2.53 -3.49 14.00
C GLY A 115 3.29 -4.37 13.00
N VAL A 116 3.24 -4.01 11.71
CA VAL A 116 4.01 -4.70 10.66
C VAL A 116 5.51 -4.60 10.93
N GLU A 117 6.01 -3.43 11.34
CA GLU A 117 7.42 -3.24 11.69
C GLU A 117 7.88 -4.21 12.78
N LYS A 118 7.08 -4.32 13.85
CA LYS A 118 7.36 -5.23 14.97
C LYS A 118 7.30 -6.69 14.55
N LEU A 119 6.31 -7.08 13.75
CA LEU A 119 6.19 -8.45 13.25
C LEU A 119 7.39 -8.85 12.39
N LEU A 120 7.89 -7.93 11.54
CA LEU A 120 9.09 -8.16 10.71
C LEU A 120 10.40 -8.32 11.52
N LEU A 121 10.40 -8.04 12.82
CA LEU A 121 11.52 -8.36 13.71
C LEU A 121 11.58 -9.85 14.08
N VAL A 122 10.43 -10.53 14.07
CA VAL A 122 10.29 -11.92 14.52
C VAL A 122 10.05 -12.85 13.35
N TYR A 123 9.17 -12.47 12.43
CA TYR A 123 8.76 -13.29 11.29
C TYR A 123 9.53 -12.84 10.03
N PRO A 124 10.35 -13.72 9.42
CA PRO A 124 11.09 -13.38 8.24
C PRO A 124 10.15 -13.14 7.05
N ALA A 125 10.38 -12.03 6.35
CA ALA A 125 9.81 -11.78 5.04
C ALA A 125 10.90 -11.32 4.08
N LYS A 126 10.71 -11.62 2.80
CA LYS A 126 11.61 -11.29 1.70
C LYS A 126 10.89 -10.48 0.64
N VAL A 127 11.60 -9.51 0.07
CA VAL A 127 11.15 -8.74 -1.07
C VAL A 127 12.14 -8.88 -2.21
N CYS A 128 11.65 -8.93 -3.45
CA CYS A 128 12.49 -8.82 -4.62
C CYS A 128 12.87 -7.36 -4.84
N LYS A 129 14.17 -7.05 -4.76
CA LYS A 129 14.74 -5.70 -4.97
C LYS A 129 14.22 -4.96 -6.22
N TYR A 130 13.88 -5.71 -7.27
CA TYR A 130 13.61 -5.15 -8.60
C TYR A 130 12.14 -5.11 -8.98
N CYS A 131 11.34 -6.11 -8.58
CA CYS A 131 9.97 -6.25 -9.06
C CYS A 131 8.91 -6.21 -7.96
N SER A 132 9.29 -5.83 -6.74
CA SER A 132 8.39 -5.65 -5.59
C SER A 132 7.56 -6.90 -5.24
N GLU A 133 7.99 -8.09 -5.67
CA GLU A 133 7.37 -9.34 -5.27
C GLU A 133 7.76 -9.63 -3.82
N VAL A 134 6.79 -9.94 -2.96
CA VAL A 134 6.99 -10.23 -1.55
C VAL A 134 6.72 -11.72 -1.27
N TYR A 135 7.48 -12.27 -0.33
CA TYR A 135 7.31 -13.61 0.20
C TYR A 135 7.48 -13.58 1.71
N VAL A 136 6.45 -13.96 2.46
CA VAL A 136 6.52 -14.07 3.93
C VAL A 136 7.14 -15.42 4.29
N GLY A 137 8.46 -15.45 4.47
CA GLY A 137 9.22 -16.62 4.89
C GLY A 137 10.73 -16.41 4.75
N PRO A 138 11.55 -17.39 5.15
CA PRO A 138 13.00 -17.21 5.29
C PRO A 138 13.78 -17.11 3.95
N SER A 139 13.29 -17.70 2.86
CA SER A 139 14.12 -17.91 1.65
C SER A 139 13.57 -17.30 0.35
N GLY A 140 12.30 -16.91 0.30
CA GLY A 140 11.66 -16.51 -0.96
C GLY A 140 11.26 -17.70 -1.84
N HIS A 141 10.45 -17.46 -2.88
CA HIS A 141 9.94 -18.51 -3.76
C HIS A 141 10.69 -18.64 -5.10
N LYS A 142 10.41 -19.73 -5.84
CA LYS A 142 10.79 -19.92 -7.26
C LYS A 142 9.55 -20.09 -8.16
N ALA A 143 8.38 -19.67 -7.68
CA ALA A 143 7.09 -19.82 -8.35
C ALA A 143 6.95 -18.95 -9.61
N ARG A 144 7.52 -17.75 -9.57
CA ARG A 144 7.47 -16.77 -10.66
C ARG A 144 8.87 -16.32 -11.05
N LEU A 145 8.95 -15.74 -12.23
CA LEU A 145 10.14 -15.04 -12.68
C LEU A 145 10.03 -13.56 -12.32
N CYS A 146 11.16 -12.94 -12.00
CA CYS A 146 11.27 -11.50 -11.74
C CYS A 146 10.73 -10.71 -12.92
N GLY A 147 9.80 -9.79 -12.63
CA GLY A 147 9.07 -9.01 -13.64
C GLY A 147 9.95 -8.12 -14.51
N VAL A 148 11.12 -7.70 -14.01
CA VAL A 148 12.04 -6.76 -14.67
C VAL A 148 12.99 -7.46 -15.64
N PHE A 149 13.46 -8.67 -15.32
CA PHE A 149 14.49 -9.37 -16.12
C PHE A 149 13.93 -10.40 -17.09
N LYS A 150 12.67 -10.24 -17.54
CA LYS A 150 12.03 -11.18 -18.48
C LYS A 150 12.84 -11.41 -19.77
N TYR A 151 13.76 -10.51 -20.13
CA TYR A 151 14.53 -10.53 -21.38
C TYR A 151 16.06 -10.50 -21.20
N GLN A 152 16.59 -10.68 -19.99
CA GLN A 152 18.04 -10.76 -19.75
C GLN A 152 18.48 -12.16 -19.30
N ASN A 153 19.77 -12.49 -19.53
CA ASN A 153 20.37 -13.82 -19.31
C ASN A 153 20.29 -14.38 -17.88
N TRP A 154 19.82 -13.59 -16.90
CA TRP A 154 19.67 -13.96 -15.49
C TRP A 154 18.43 -14.83 -15.20
N ARG A 155 18.08 -15.78 -16.09
CA ARG A 155 17.05 -16.84 -15.89
C ARG A 155 15.76 -16.40 -15.15
N GLY A 156 15.37 -15.12 -15.24
CA GLY A 156 14.27 -14.51 -14.51
C GLY A 156 14.25 -14.76 -12.99
N ALA A 157 15.36 -15.01 -12.30
CA ALA A 157 15.32 -15.26 -10.85
C ALA A 157 15.04 -13.96 -10.04
N HIS A 158 14.40 -14.10 -8.89
CA HIS A 158 14.22 -12.99 -7.94
C HIS A 158 15.51 -12.74 -7.14
N PHE A 159 15.77 -11.47 -6.83
CA PHE A 159 16.84 -11.08 -5.93
C PHE A 159 16.23 -10.73 -4.57
N TRP A 160 16.21 -11.71 -3.68
CA TRP A 160 15.53 -11.62 -2.38
C TRP A 160 16.36 -10.85 -1.36
N GLU A 161 15.81 -9.75 -0.85
CA GLU A 161 16.33 -8.98 0.28
C GLU A 161 15.37 -9.07 1.47
N LYS A 162 15.81 -8.68 2.68
CA LYS A 162 14.93 -8.61 3.85
C LYS A 162 13.85 -7.55 3.59
N ALA A 163 12.59 -7.91 3.77
CA ALA A 163 11.49 -6.98 3.61
C ALA A 163 11.43 -5.95 4.74
N SER A 164 10.96 -4.76 4.41
CA SER A 164 10.67 -3.64 5.29
C SER A 164 9.17 -3.36 5.34
N VAL A 165 8.75 -2.43 6.20
CA VAL A 165 7.34 -2.02 6.32
C VAL A 165 6.79 -1.49 5.00
N ASP A 166 7.60 -0.73 4.25
CA ASP A 166 7.18 -0.15 2.97
C ASP A 166 7.02 -1.19 1.86
N ASP A 167 7.62 -2.37 2.01
CA ASP A 167 7.45 -3.47 1.05
C ASP A 167 6.10 -4.18 1.23
N LEU A 168 5.56 -4.21 2.45
CA LEU A 168 4.27 -4.82 2.77
C LEU A 168 3.12 -3.81 2.76
N VAL A 169 3.40 -2.57 3.16
CA VAL A 169 2.44 -1.46 3.24
C VAL A 169 3.01 -0.24 2.50
N PRO A 170 3.13 -0.30 1.16
CA PRO A 170 3.75 0.76 0.39
C PRO A 170 2.94 2.07 0.50
N PRO A 171 3.56 3.20 0.85
CA PRO A 171 2.87 4.47 0.86
C PRO A 171 2.60 4.92 -0.59
N LYS A 172 1.33 5.13 -0.93
CA LYS A 172 0.96 5.77 -2.19
C LYS A 172 1.29 7.26 -2.12
N ILE A 173 2.43 7.69 -2.65
CA ILE A 173 2.82 9.09 -2.62
C ILE A 173 1.99 9.92 -3.62
N VAL A 174 1.48 11.06 -3.14
CA VAL A 174 0.74 12.06 -3.93
C VAL A 174 1.38 13.44 -3.78
N TRP A 175 1.12 14.32 -4.74
CA TRP A 175 1.43 15.74 -4.58
C TRP A 175 0.52 16.36 -3.52
N SER A 176 1.12 16.98 -2.52
CA SER A 176 0.48 17.66 -1.42
C SER A 176 0.69 19.16 -1.56
N ARG A 177 -0.41 19.91 -1.64
CA ARG A 177 -0.37 21.38 -1.74
C ARG A 177 0.04 22.00 -0.41
N ARG A 178 1.08 22.83 -0.40
CA ARG A 178 1.51 23.63 0.76
C ARG A 178 0.82 24.99 0.77
N PRO A 179 0.86 25.75 1.89
CA PRO A 179 0.25 27.08 1.96
C PRO A 179 0.72 28.05 0.88
N GLN A 180 1.99 27.95 0.45
CA GLN A 180 2.58 28.76 -0.60
C GLN A 180 2.30 28.28 -2.03
N ASP A 181 1.79 27.06 -2.19
CA ASP A 181 1.57 26.47 -3.52
C ASP A 181 0.26 26.98 -4.14
N PRO A 182 0.19 27.09 -5.48
CA PRO A 182 -0.99 27.56 -6.18
C PRO A 182 -2.22 26.68 -5.89
N PRO A 183 -3.45 27.22 -6.05
CA PRO A 183 -4.69 26.46 -5.82
C PRO A 183 -4.78 25.16 -6.62
N ALA A 184 -4.24 25.15 -7.84
CA ALA A 184 -4.11 23.98 -8.69
C ALA A 184 -2.62 23.72 -8.95
N LEU A 185 -2.17 22.49 -8.68
CA LEU A 185 -0.82 22.05 -8.96
C LEU A 185 -0.69 21.73 -10.45
N LEU A 186 0.30 22.33 -11.11
CA LEU A 186 0.53 22.17 -12.55
C LEU A 186 1.79 21.33 -12.80
N ASP A 187 1.87 20.68 -13.95
CA ASP A 187 2.98 19.75 -14.25
C ASP A 187 4.35 20.47 -14.25
N GLU A 188 4.37 21.76 -14.59
CA GLU A 188 5.57 22.61 -14.60
C GLU A 188 6.23 22.73 -13.22
N GLY A 189 5.46 22.57 -12.14
CA GLY A 189 5.93 22.64 -10.76
C GLY A 189 6.08 21.31 -10.04
N ARG A 190 5.88 20.17 -10.73
CA ARG A 190 5.74 18.84 -10.12
C ARG A 190 6.93 18.41 -9.23
N ASP A 191 8.11 18.92 -9.54
CA ASP A 191 9.37 18.58 -8.86
C ASP A 191 9.59 19.45 -7.60
N PHE A 192 8.81 20.53 -7.43
CA PHE A 192 8.95 21.49 -6.33
C PHE A 192 7.87 21.41 -5.27
N TYR A 193 6.73 20.78 -5.59
CA TYR A 193 5.61 20.65 -4.65
C TYR A 193 5.92 19.69 -3.51
N GLY A 194 5.16 19.79 -2.42
CA GLY A 194 5.24 18.83 -1.34
C GLY A 194 4.76 17.45 -1.78
N HIS A 195 5.25 16.41 -1.12
CA HIS A 195 4.79 15.04 -1.28
C HIS A 195 4.36 14.47 0.07
N ALA A 196 3.31 13.67 0.04
CA ALA A 196 2.81 12.96 1.22
C ALA A 196 2.18 11.62 0.82
N PRO A 197 2.10 10.64 1.72
CA PRO A 197 1.24 9.48 1.51
C PRO A 197 -0.21 9.91 1.33
N ALA A 198 -0.93 9.28 0.40
CA ALA A 198 -2.31 9.58 0.05
C ALA A 198 -3.25 9.54 1.27
N VAL A 199 -3.04 8.59 2.18
CA VAL A 199 -3.80 8.48 3.44
C VAL A 199 -3.59 9.73 4.32
N VAL A 200 -2.34 10.20 4.42
CA VAL A 200 -1.98 11.38 5.22
C VAL A 200 -2.62 12.63 4.62
N ASP A 201 -2.43 12.86 3.32
CA ASP A 201 -2.99 14.03 2.62
C ASP A 201 -4.53 14.04 2.67
N LEU A 202 -5.18 12.90 2.45
CA LEU A 202 -6.63 12.77 2.54
C LEU A 202 -7.15 13.08 3.94
N CYS A 203 -6.55 12.51 4.98
CA CYS A 203 -6.96 12.76 6.36
C CYS A 203 -6.69 14.22 6.78
N GLY A 204 -5.59 14.81 6.33
CA GLY A 204 -5.26 16.21 6.55
C GLY A 204 -6.30 17.16 5.94
N LYS A 205 -6.72 16.89 4.70
CA LYS A 205 -7.80 17.65 4.03
C LYS A 205 -9.14 17.55 4.75
N ALA A 206 -9.41 16.42 5.41
CA ALA A 206 -10.57 16.24 6.27
C ALA A 206 -10.42 16.86 7.68
N GLY A 207 -9.29 17.52 7.97
CA GLY A 207 -9.04 18.24 9.22
C GLY A 207 -8.46 17.39 10.35
N ALA A 208 -7.91 16.20 10.05
CA ALA A 208 -7.20 15.39 11.04
C ALA A 208 -5.95 16.11 11.56
N VAL A 209 -5.59 15.83 12.80
CA VAL A 209 -4.33 16.32 13.40
C VAL A 209 -3.22 15.36 13.00
N LEU A 210 -2.35 15.82 12.10
CA LEU A 210 -1.25 15.01 11.57
C LEU A 210 0.05 15.29 12.32
N PRO A 211 0.81 14.27 12.76
CA PRO A 211 2.11 14.48 13.37
C PRO A 211 3.13 15.02 12.35
N PRO A 212 4.15 15.79 12.80
CA PRO A 212 5.09 16.48 11.91
C PRO A 212 5.93 15.57 11.00
N ARG A 213 6.06 14.29 11.37
CA ARG A 213 6.94 13.31 10.69
C ARG A 213 6.39 12.77 9.37
N GLN A 214 5.11 13.05 9.06
CA GLN A 214 4.41 12.40 7.95
C GLN A 214 4.49 13.14 6.60
N TYR A 215 5.07 14.35 6.60
CA TYR A 215 5.38 15.08 5.38
C TYR A 215 6.85 14.89 5.04
N SER A 216 7.14 14.31 3.88
CA SER A 216 8.51 14.34 3.34
C SER A 216 8.82 15.79 2.97
N LYS A 217 9.74 16.41 3.70
CA LYS A 217 10.37 17.67 3.28
C LYS A 217 11.15 17.37 2.01
N THR A 218 10.79 18.00 0.90
CA THR A 218 11.68 18.04 -0.26
C THR A 218 13.03 18.63 0.17
N VAL A 219 14.08 17.92 -0.24
CA VAL A 219 15.52 18.20 -0.16
C VAL A 219 15.81 19.70 0.03
N GLN A 220 16.39 20.07 1.17
CA GLN A 220 17.27 21.25 1.22
C GLN A 220 18.53 20.84 0.45
N GLU A 221 18.69 21.36 -0.76
CA GLU A 221 20.00 21.36 -1.40
C GLU A 221 20.95 22.16 -0.51
N ALA A 222 22.03 21.49 -0.09
CA ALA A 222 23.15 22.11 0.58
C ALA A 222 23.80 23.13 -0.36
N GLY A 223 24.01 24.36 0.14
CA GLY A 223 24.98 25.29 -0.41
C GLY A 223 26.40 24.96 0.06
#